data_AF-A0A950N2M0-F1
#
_entry.id   AF-A0A950N2M0-F1
#
_cell.length_a   1.000
_cell.length_b   1.000
_cell.length_c   1.000
_cell.angle_alpha   90.00
_cell.angle_beta   90.00
_cell.angle_gamma   90.00
#
_symmetry.space_group_name_H-M   'P 1'
#
loop_
_entity.id
_entity.type
_entity.pdbx_description
1 polymer ?
#
loop_
_entity_poly.entity_id
_entity_poly.type
_entity_poly.pdbx_seq_one_letter_code
_entity_poly.pdbx_strand_id
1 'polypeptide(L)'
;MDEIDWAWQEIHLQLRLRDIDGEAFETLFQDIGKARWGSAFYSTIPMGPRGDLKCDGWRSDVGYVYQCYGPRYGQADVSTALKKVEEDFKGAKNHWGPLLKKWIFAVGLHQDKIPSEIARLMAQLSQELEVPSEVLHRGDIVVLARDLPVDIRARMFGGHAPSRADMIRRVTYENIGRALTYIRADIARSPLETIPLPTPVDEKVAF
;
A
#
# COMPACT_ATOMS: atom_id res chain seq x y z
N MET A 1 13.79 1.22 15.59
CA MET A 1 13.37 1.11 14.17
C MET A 1 13.71 2.45 13.55
N ASP A 2 14.46 2.49 12.46
CA ASP A 2 14.79 3.78 11.84
C ASP A 2 13.50 4.32 11.19
N GLU A 3 12.93 5.37 11.79
CA GLU A 3 11.72 6.03 11.29
C GLU A 3 11.95 6.61 9.88
N ILE A 4 13.21 6.93 9.54
CA ILE A 4 13.58 7.40 8.20
C ILE A 4 13.48 6.26 7.19
N ASP A 5 13.93 5.05 7.53
CA ASP A 5 13.76 3.86 6.69
C ASP A 5 12.29 3.56 6.44
N TRP A 6 11.45 3.63 7.49
CA TRP A 6 10.02 3.43 7.30
C TRP A 6 9.40 4.50 6.41
N ALA A 7 9.69 5.79 6.62
CA ALA A 7 9.15 6.85 5.79
C ALA A 7 9.54 6.69 4.31
N TRP A 8 10.79 6.27 4.05
CA TRP A 8 11.26 5.95 2.70
C TRP A 8 10.48 4.78 2.08
N GLN A 9 10.35 3.68 2.83
CA GLN A 9 9.63 2.48 2.40
C GLN A 9 8.14 2.75 2.18
N GLU A 10 7.53 3.55 3.05
CA GLU A 10 6.14 3.98 2.96
C GLU A 10 5.89 4.77 1.68
N ILE A 11 6.75 5.74 1.34
CA ILE A 11 6.66 6.48 0.08
C ILE A 11 6.71 5.52 -1.12
N HIS A 12 7.67 4.58 -1.13
CA HIS A 12 7.78 3.59 -2.19
C HIS A 12 6.54 2.70 -2.31
N LEU A 13 6.00 2.25 -1.18
CA LEU A 13 4.78 1.43 -1.14
C LEU A 13 3.56 2.21 -1.64
N GLN A 14 3.36 3.44 -1.16
CA GLN A 14 2.25 4.29 -1.59
C GLN A 14 2.31 4.61 -3.09
N LEU A 15 3.51 4.88 -3.63
CA LEU A 15 3.71 5.06 -5.08
C LEU A 15 3.36 3.78 -5.85
N ARG A 16 3.84 2.62 -5.38
CA ARG A 16 3.52 1.33 -6.00
C ARG A 16 2.02 1.04 -5.98
N LEU A 17 1.35 1.20 -4.84
CA LEU A 17 -0.10 1.02 -4.69
C LEU A 17 -0.92 1.98 -5.57
N ARG A 18 -0.37 3.15 -5.89
CA ARG A 18 -1.00 4.10 -6.82
C ARG A 18 -0.92 3.65 -8.27
N ASP A 19 0.22 3.08 -8.66
CA ASP A 19 0.57 2.84 -10.05
C ASP A 19 0.18 1.43 -10.54
N ILE A 20 -0.08 0.48 -9.62
CA ILE A 20 -0.53 -0.87 -9.95
C ILE A 20 -2.07 -0.99 -9.95
N ASP A 21 -2.56 -1.92 -10.77
CA ASP A 21 -3.97 -2.31 -10.86
C ASP A 21 -4.10 -3.83 -11.13
N GLY A 22 -5.33 -4.33 -11.09
CA GLY A 22 -5.68 -5.72 -11.41
C GLY A 22 -4.84 -6.76 -10.65
N GLU A 23 -4.29 -7.70 -11.40
CA GLU A 23 -3.45 -8.81 -10.90
C GLU A 23 -2.20 -8.31 -10.16
N ALA A 24 -1.62 -7.17 -10.57
CA ALA A 24 -0.45 -6.63 -9.89
C ALA A 24 -0.77 -6.11 -8.48
N PHE A 25 -1.97 -5.53 -8.30
CA PHE A 25 -2.48 -5.16 -6.98
C PHE A 25 -2.73 -6.39 -6.11
N GLU A 26 -3.39 -7.39 -6.67
CA GLU A 26 -3.67 -8.66 -5.99
C GLU A 26 -2.37 -9.35 -5.53
N THR A 27 -1.39 -9.48 -6.43
CA THR A 27 -0.09 -10.08 -6.13
C THR A 27 0.62 -9.34 -5.01
N LEU A 28 0.62 -8.01 -5.02
CA LEU A 28 1.24 -7.22 -3.94
C LEU A 28 0.53 -7.48 -2.61
N PHE A 29 -0.80 -7.50 -2.59
CA PHE A 29 -1.56 -7.79 -1.37
C PHE A 29 -1.25 -9.20 -0.85
N GLN A 30 -1.20 -10.20 -1.73
CA GLN A 30 -0.86 -11.57 -1.39
C GLN A 30 0.56 -11.67 -0.81
N ASP A 31 1.54 -10.99 -1.39
CA ASP A 31 2.92 -10.97 -0.89
C ASP A 31 3.00 -10.35 0.51
N ILE A 32 2.32 -9.22 0.73
CA ILE A 32 2.24 -8.56 2.04
C ILE A 32 1.54 -9.47 3.06
N GLY A 33 0.40 -10.06 2.69
CA GLY A 33 -0.34 -10.99 3.54
C GLY A 33 0.50 -12.22 3.91
N LYS A 34 1.25 -12.77 2.95
CA LYS A 34 2.13 -13.91 3.18
C LYS A 34 3.29 -13.55 4.12
N ALA A 35 3.88 -12.38 3.94
CA ALA A 35 4.90 -11.86 4.84
C ALA A 35 4.38 -11.59 6.26
N ARG A 36 3.12 -11.13 6.38
CA ARG A 36 2.53 -10.73 7.66
C ARG A 36 2.01 -11.88 8.50
N TRP A 37 1.44 -12.90 7.85
CA TRP A 37 0.71 -13.99 8.52
C TRP A 37 1.35 -15.36 8.27
N GLY A 38 2.38 -15.46 7.44
CA GLY A 38 3.18 -16.67 7.25
C GLY A 38 2.34 -17.87 6.79
N SER A 39 2.38 -18.96 7.55
CA SER A 39 1.65 -20.20 7.22
C SER A 39 0.14 -20.07 7.37
N ALA A 40 -0.36 -19.08 8.12
CA ALA A 40 -1.79 -18.89 8.31
C ALA A 40 -2.48 -18.32 7.07
N PHE A 41 -1.73 -17.68 6.17
CA PHE A 41 -2.24 -17.09 4.94
C PHE A 41 -1.93 -17.93 3.71
N TYR A 42 -2.99 -18.25 2.98
CA TYR A 42 -2.96 -18.95 1.70
C TYR A 42 -3.32 -17.98 0.58
N SER A 43 -2.35 -17.68 -0.28
CA SER A 43 -2.63 -17.06 -1.57
C SER A 43 -3.27 -18.13 -2.46
N THR A 44 -4.42 -17.82 -3.03
CA THR A 44 -5.17 -18.72 -3.90
C THR A 44 -4.91 -18.32 -5.35
N ILE A 45 -4.65 -19.31 -6.20
CA ILE A 45 -4.56 -19.13 -7.65
C ILE A 45 -5.67 -19.95 -8.31
N PRO A 46 -6.25 -19.48 -9.41
CA PRO A 46 -7.22 -20.28 -10.16
C PRO A 46 -6.54 -21.53 -10.72
N MET A 47 -7.02 -22.72 -10.34
CA MET A 47 -6.50 -23.99 -10.87
C MET A 47 -7.56 -24.67 -11.75
N GLY A 48 -7.39 -24.54 -13.07
CA GLY A 48 -8.28 -25.13 -14.07
C GLY A 48 -9.66 -24.43 -14.16
N PRO A 49 -10.69 -25.11 -14.71
CA PRO A 49 -11.99 -24.50 -15.00
C PRO A 49 -12.82 -24.14 -13.76
N ARG A 50 -12.35 -24.47 -12.54
CA ARG A 50 -13.05 -24.18 -11.28
C ARG A 50 -12.77 -22.78 -10.73
N GLY A 51 -11.82 -22.04 -11.30
CA GLY A 51 -11.44 -20.72 -10.81
C GLY A 51 -10.74 -20.75 -9.45
N ASP A 52 -10.73 -19.60 -8.78
CA ASP A 52 -10.10 -19.31 -7.47
C ASP A 52 -11.07 -19.45 -6.28
N LEU A 53 -12.29 -19.94 -6.51
CA LEU A 53 -13.38 -19.97 -5.53
C LEU A 53 -13.73 -18.58 -4.95
N LYS A 54 -13.52 -17.51 -5.73
CA LYS A 54 -13.77 -16.10 -5.34
C LYS A 54 -13.00 -15.70 -4.08
N CYS A 55 -11.73 -16.06 -4.08
CA CYS A 55 -10.81 -15.84 -2.99
C CYS A 55 -9.46 -15.49 -3.61
N ASP A 56 -8.91 -14.36 -3.22
CA ASP A 56 -7.54 -13.96 -3.60
C ASP A 56 -6.58 -14.23 -2.42
N GLY A 57 -7.12 -14.36 -1.21
CA GLY A 57 -6.35 -14.76 -0.04
C GLY A 57 -7.22 -15.29 1.08
N TRP A 58 -6.76 -16.34 1.76
CA TRP A 58 -7.47 -16.93 2.89
C TRP A 58 -6.58 -17.01 4.12
N ARG A 59 -7.07 -16.45 5.23
CA ARG A 59 -6.49 -16.63 6.56
C ARG A 59 -7.18 -17.76 7.28
N SER A 60 -6.52 -18.90 7.31
CA SER A 60 -7.06 -20.15 7.87
C SER A 60 -7.21 -20.17 9.39
N ASP A 61 -6.41 -19.39 10.10
CA ASP A 61 -6.43 -19.28 11.56
C ASP A 61 -7.71 -18.62 12.07
N VAL A 62 -8.23 -17.65 11.32
CA VAL A 62 -9.42 -16.86 11.69
C VAL A 62 -10.61 -17.06 10.74
N GLY A 63 -10.41 -17.74 9.62
CA GLY A 63 -11.43 -17.95 8.59
C GLY A 63 -11.78 -16.69 7.79
N TYR A 64 -10.81 -15.81 7.53
CA TYR A 64 -11.06 -14.57 6.78
C TYR A 64 -10.72 -14.78 5.31
N VAL A 65 -11.65 -14.43 4.43
CA VAL A 65 -11.45 -14.44 2.98
C VAL A 65 -11.28 -13.01 2.50
N TYR A 66 -10.24 -12.80 1.69
CA TYR A 66 -9.89 -11.54 1.09
C TYR A 66 -10.17 -11.60 -0.41
N GLN A 67 -10.91 -10.62 -0.91
CA GLN A 67 -11.09 -10.37 -2.33
C GLN A 67 -10.51 -8.99 -2.65
N CYS A 68 -9.56 -8.95 -3.56
CA CYS A 68 -8.91 -7.75 -4.05
C CYS A 68 -9.71 -7.10 -5.18
N TYR A 69 -9.67 -5.77 -5.18
CA TYR A 69 -10.22 -4.94 -6.24
C TYR A 69 -9.35 -3.70 -6.41
N GLY A 70 -8.37 -3.79 -7.31
CA GLY A 70 -7.56 -2.66 -7.76
C GLY A 70 -7.97 -2.23 -9.17
N PRO A 71 -9.05 -1.46 -9.37
CA PRO A 71 -9.41 -1.02 -10.71
C PRO A 71 -8.39 -0.01 -11.23
N ARG A 72 -8.15 -0.02 -12.55
CA ARG A 72 -7.32 0.99 -13.20
C ARG A 72 -7.93 2.38 -13.02
N TYR A 73 -7.09 3.36 -12.70
CA TYR A 73 -7.53 4.74 -12.48
C TYR A 73 -8.27 5.28 -13.71
N GLY A 74 -9.46 5.86 -13.49
CA GLY A 74 -10.33 6.37 -14.57
C GLY A 74 -11.14 5.31 -15.33
N GLN A 75 -10.99 4.02 -15.01
CA GLN A 75 -11.78 2.92 -15.58
C GLN A 75 -12.67 2.21 -14.53
N ALA A 76 -12.68 2.71 -13.29
CA ALA A 76 -13.53 2.21 -12.23
C ALA A 76 -14.99 2.61 -12.49
N ASP A 77 -15.78 1.67 -13.01
CA ASP A 77 -17.22 1.79 -13.08
C ASP A 77 -17.87 1.19 -11.82
N VAL A 78 -18.72 1.99 -11.17
CA VAL A 78 -19.44 1.59 -9.95
C VAL A 78 -20.33 0.39 -10.23
N SER A 79 -20.97 0.31 -11.41
CA SER A 79 -21.86 -0.81 -11.72
C SER A 79 -21.10 -2.14 -11.82
N THR A 80 -19.91 -2.10 -12.41
CA THR A 80 -18.99 -3.25 -12.49
C THR A 80 -18.49 -3.65 -11.09
N ALA A 81 -18.16 -2.67 -10.24
CA ALA A 81 -17.72 -2.93 -8.87
C ALA A 81 -18.83 -3.56 -8.02
N LEU A 82 -20.06 -3.05 -8.12
CA LEU A 82 -21.24 -3.61 -7.42
C LEU A 82 -21.48 -5.06 -7.83
N LYS A 83 -21.46 -5.35 -9.13
CA LYS A 83 -21.62 -6.71 -9.64
C LYS A 83 -20.53 -7.65 -9.12
N LYS A 84 -19.27 -7.21 -9.10
CA LYS A 84 -18.15 -7.98 -8.57
C LYS A 84 -18.33 -8.28 -7.07
N VAL A 85 -18.69 -7.29 -6.27
CA VAL A 85 -18.94 -7.47 -4.83
C VAL A 85 -20.06 -8.49 -4.59
N GLU A 86 -21.17 -8.39 -5.33
CA GLU A 86 -22.29 -9.32 -5.19
C GLU A 86 -21.89 -10.75 -5.58
N GLU A 87 -21.29 -10.94 -6.76
CA GLU A 87 -20.89 -12.24 -7.28
C GLU A 87 -19.81 -12.90 -6.42
N ASP A 88 -18.79 -12.15 -6.01
CA ASP A 88 -17.66 -12.69 -5.26
C ASP A 88 -18.05 -12.99 -3.82
N PHE A 89 -18.84 -12.14 -3.15
CA PHE A 89 -19.24 -12.39 -1.76
C PHE A 89 -20.23 -13.57 -1.67
N LYS A 90 -21.25 -13.62 -2.54
CA LYS A 90 -22.17 -14.77 -2.61
C LYS A 90 -21.42 -16.04 -3.00
N GLY A 91 -20.50 -15.95 -3.97
CA GLY A 91 -19.64 -17.06 -4.38
C GLY A 91 -18.77 -17.58 -3.24
N ALA A 92 -18.11 -16.69 -2.49
CA ALA A 92 -17.31 -17.05 -1.34
C ALA A 92 -18.15 -17.75 -0.26
N LYS A 93 -19.35 -17.26 0.04
CA LYS A 93 -20.26 -17.94 0.98
C LYS A 93 -20.63 -19.35 0.52
N ASN A 94 -20.91 -19.52 -0.76
CA ASN A 94 -21.28 -20.83 -1.32
C ASN A 94 -20.12 -21.83 -1.29
N HIS A 95 -18.90 -21.38 -1.58
CA HIS A 95 -17.73 -22.25 -1.65
C HIS A 95 -17.12 -22.57 -0.27
N TRP A 96 -17.04 -21.58 0.60
CA TRP A 96 -16.35 -21.69 1.89
C TRP A 96 -17.31 -22.05 3.03
N GLY A 97 -18.60 -21.73 2.90
CA GLY A 97 -19.64 -22.14 3.83
C GLY A 97 -19.28 -21.82 5.29
N PRO A 98 -19.20 -22.82 6.20
CA PRO A 98 -18.86 -22.61 7.60
C PRO A 98 -17.44 -22.06 7.85
N LEU A 99 -16.52 -22.20 6.90
CA LEU A 99 -15.13 -21.72 7.01
C LEU A 99 -15.04 -20.20 6.82
N LEU A 100 -16.02 -19.59 6.15
CA LEU A 100 -16.08 -18.15 5.95
C LEU A 100 -16.60 -17.48 7.24
N LYS A 101 -15.68 -16.87 8.00
CA LYS A 101 -15.99 -16.13 9.23
C LYS A 101 -16.07 -14.62 9.02
N LYS A 102 -15.36 -14.10 8.04
CA LYS A 102 -15.43 -12.70 7.60
C LYS A 102 -15.01 -12.61 6.14
N TRP A 103 -15.70 -11.76 5.38
CA TRP A 103 -15.33 -11.42 4.01
C TRP A 103 -14.75 -10.00 3.96
N ILE A 104 -13.57 -9.85 3.38
CA ILE A 104 -12.83 -8.59 3.38
C ILE A 104 -12.59 -8.16 1.94
N PHE A 105 -13.05 -6.96 1.60
CA PHE A 105 -12.86 -6.35 0.30
C PHE A 105 -11.64 -5.42 0.32
N ALA A 106 -10.52 -5.90 -0.19
CA ALA A 106 -9.27 -5.15 -0.26
C ALA A 106 -9.27 -4.24 -1.50
N VAL A 107 -9.44 -2.94 -1.30
CA VAL A 107 -9.65 -1.98 -2.39
C VAL A 107 -8.42 -1.12 -2.65
N GLY A 108 -8.02 -1.08 -3.91
CA GLY A 108 -7.02 -0.17 -4.43
C GLY A 108 -7.61 1.17 -4.87
N LEU A 109 -8.65 1.71 -4.21
CA LEU A 109 -9.28 2.98 -4.61
C LEU A 109 -8.53 4.21 -4.07
N HIS A 110 -8.73 5.36 -4.71
CA HIS A 110 -8.07 6.62 -4.34
C HIS A 110 -8.66 7.19 -3.03
N GLN A 111 -7.80 7.86 -2.23
CA GLN A 111 -8.15 8.55 -0.98
C GLN A 111 -8.75 7.70 0.14
N ASP A 112 -8.55 6.38 0.13
CA ASP A 112 -9.12 5.48 1.15
C ASP A 112 -10.64 5.66 1.30
N LYS A 113 -11.32 5.81 0.16
CA LYS A 113 -12.77 5.96 0.07
C LYS A 113 -13.34 4.94 -0.90
N ILE A 114 -14.57 4.53 -0.62
CA ILE A 114 -15.38 3.73 -1.54
C ILE A 114 -16.69 4.47 -1.86
N PRO A 115 -17.27 4.25 -3.06
CA PRO A 115 -18.63 4.68 -3.35
C PRO A 115 -19.63 4.17 -2.30
N SER A 116 -20.53 5.04 -1.83
CA SER A 116 -21.53 4.70 -0.81
C SER A 116 -22.43 3.52 -1.21
N GLU A 117 -22.64 3.31 -2.51
CA GLU A 117 -23.41 2.19 -3.04
C GLU A 117 -22.74 0.84 -2.73
N ILE A 118 -21.40 0.77 -2.82
CA ILE A 118 -20.64 -0.44 -2.46
C ILE A 118 -20.75 -0.70 -0.96
N ALA A 119 -20.57 0.35 -0.14
CA ALA A 119 -20.71 0.23 1.32
C ALA A 119 -22.10 -0.29 1.71
N ARG A 120 -23.15 0.27 1.09
CA ARG A 120 -24.53 -0.17 1.32
C ARG A 120 -24.75 -1.62 0.89
N LEU A 121 -24.27 -2.00 -0.29
CA LEU A 121 -24.39 -3.38 -0.79
C LEU A 121 -23.67 -4.37 0.14
N MET A 122 -22.45 -4.06 0.55
CA MET A 122 -21.69 -4.92 1.48
C MET A 122 -22.39 -5.10 2.82
N ALA A 123 -23.01 -4.04 3.36
CA ALA A 123 -23.80 -4.12 4.58
C ALA A 123 -25.06 -4.98 4.40
N GLN A 124 -25.76 -4.83 3.26
CA GLN A 124 -26.93 -5.65 2.92
C GLN A 124 -26.56 -7.13 2.79
N LEU A 125 -25.53 -7.45 2.01
CA LEU A 125 -25.06 -8.82 1.83
C LEU A 125 -24.54 -9.44 3.13
N SER A 126 -23.90 -8.64 4.00
CA SER A 126 -23.44 -9.12 5.30
C SER A 126 -24.59 -9.60 6.18
N GLN A 127 -25.71 -8.88 6.16
CA GLN A 127 -26.94 -9.28 6.86
C GLN A 127 -27.60 -10.48 6.19
N GLU A 128 -27.76 -10.46 4.87
CA GLU A 128 -28.38 -11.54 4.08
C GLU A 128 -27.66 -12.89 4.24
N LEU A 129 -26.33 -12.87 4.20
CA LEU A 129 -25.49 -14.07 4.21
C LEU A 129 -25.06 -14.51 5.62
N GLU A 130 -25.41 -13.71 6.65
CA GLU A 130 -24.97 -13.86 8.04
C GLU A 130 -23.44 -14.00 8.15
N VAL A 131 -22.72 -13.16 7.39
CA VAL A 131 -21.25 -13.10 7.39
C VAL A 131 -20.80 -11.66 7.52
N PRO A 132 -20.00 -11.30 8.53
CA PRO A 132 -19.42 -9.96 8.64
C PRO A 132 -18.62 -9.59 7.39
N SER A 133 -18.81 -8.37 6.89
CA SER A 133 -18.03 -7.79 5.79
C SER A 133 -17.21 -6.59 6.25
N GLU A 134 -16.05 -6.38 5.64
CA GLU A 134 -15.14 -5.27 5.96
C GLU A 134 -14.44 -4.77 4.69
N VAL A 135 -14.12 -3.49 4.64
CA VAL A 135 -13.37 -2.88 3.54
C VAL A 135 -11.98 -2.55 4.03
N LEU A 136 -10.97 -2.99 3.29
CA LEU A 136 -9.56 -2.76 3.57
C LEU A 136 -9.00 -1.84 2.49
N HIS A 137 -8.66 -0.62 2.86
CA HIS A 137 -8.20 0.43 1.94
C HIS A 137 -6.69 0.39 1.75
N ARG A 138 -6.16 1.25 0.86
CA ARG A 138 -4.72 1.37 0.64
C ARG A 138 -3.99 1.75 1.92
N GLY A 139 -4.54 2.67 2.71
CA GLY A 139 -4.01 3.04 4.02
C GLY A 139 -3.89 1.86 4.98
N ASP A 140 -4.90 0.98 4.99
CA ASP A 140 -4.88 -0.24 5.82
C ASP A 140 -3.79 -1.22 5.36
N ILE A 141 -3.54 -1.33 4.04
CA ILE A 141 -2.42 -2.12 3.48
C ILE A 141 -1.07 -1.55 3.94
N VAL A 142 -0.93 -0.22 3.97
CA VAL A 142 0.29 0.45 4.46
C VAL A 142 0.51 0.15 5.95
N VAL A 143 -0.55 0.19 6.76
CA VAL A 143 -0.47 -0.19 8.19
C VAL A 143 -0.06 -1.66 8.33
N LEU A 144 -0.66 -2.57 7.54
CA LEU A 144 -0.26 -3.98 7.53
C LEU A 144 1.21 -4.18 7.14
N ALA A 145 1.70 -3.39 6.18
CA ALA A 145 3.09 -3.42 5.73
C ALA A 145 4.06 -2.88 6.78
N ARG A 146 3.65 -1.91 7.61
CA ARG A 146 4.46 -1.35 8.70
C ARG A 146 4.81 -2.41 9.75
N ASP A 147 3.88 -3.30 10.03
CA ASP A 147 4.04 -4.40 10.99
C ASP A 147 5.01 -5.49 10.53
N LEU A 148 5.44 -5.49 9.27
CA LEU A 148 6.38 -6.49 8.75
C LEU A 148 7.78 -6.33 9.38
N PRO A 149 8.58 -7.41 9.48
CA PRO A 149 9.99 -7.31 9.89
C PRO A 149 10.80 -6.37 9.00
N VAL A 150 11.78 -5.66 9.60
CA VAL A 150 12.54 -4.57 8.94
C VAL A 150 13.25 -5.06 7.67
N ASP A 151 13.85 -6.24 7.71
CA ASP A 151 14.54 -6.88 6.59
C ASP A 151 13.58 -7.21 5.44
N ILE A 152 12.38 -7.68 5.78
CA ILE A 152 11.33 -7.96 4.80
C ILE A 152 10.82 -6.67 4.16
N ARG A 153 10.59 -5.62 4.96
CA ARG A 153 10.19 -4.30 4.43
C ARG A 153 11.23 -3.72 3.48
N ALA A 154 12.50 -3.75 3.86
CA ALA A 154 13.59 -3.26 3.01
C ALA A 154 13.63 -4.03 1.68
N ARG A 155 13.47 -5.35 1.70
CA ARG A 155 13.42 -6.16 0.47
C ARG A 155 12.21 -5.86 -0.41
N MET A 156 11.04 -5.60 0.19
CA MET A 156 9.79 -5.42 -0.54
C MET A 156 9.54 -3.99 -1.02
N PHE A 157 10.04 -2.99 -0.30
CA PHE A 157 9.63 -1.58 -0.43
C PHE A 157 10.80 -0.62 -0.67
N GLY A 158 11.65 -0.91 -1.67
CA GLY A 158 12.65 0.07 -2.12
C GLY A 158 13.90 0.18 -1.26
N GLY A 159 14.18 -0.79 -0.38
CA GLY A 159 15.42 -0.88 0.38
C GLY A 159 15.45 -0.06 1.66
N HIS A 160 16.66 0.31 2.05
CA HIS A 160 16.90 1.29 3.11
C HIS A 160 16.88 2.69 2.51
N ALA A 161 16.54 3.67 3.33
CA ALA A 161 16.69 5.06 2.98
C ALA A 161 18.15 5.35 2.59
N PRO A 162 18.41 6.21 1.59
CA PRO A 162 19.77 6.59 1.22
C PRO A 162 20.51 7.12 2.43
N SER A 163 21.64 6.48 2.78
CA SER A 163 22.44 6.94 3.90
C SER A 163 23.12 8.26 3.55
N ARG A 164 23.58 8.98 4.57
CA ARG A 164 24.41 10.18 4.38
C ARG A 164 25.63 9.88 3.49
N ALA A 165 26.22 8.70 3.61
CA ALA A 165 27.34 8.28 2.78
C ALA A 165 26.93 8.07 1.31
N ASP A 166 25.74 7.53 1.05
CA ASP A 166 25.20 7.34 -0.31
C ASP A 166 24.89 8.68 -0.99
N MET A 167 24.38 9.65 -0.22
CA MET A 167 24.14 11.01 -0.72
C MET A 167 25.45 11.70 -1.06
N ILE A 168 26.46 11.64 -0.17
CA ILE A 168 27.78 12.27 -0.40
C ILE A 168 28.47 11.66 -1.63
N ARG A 169 28.36 10.35 -1.87
CA ARG A 169 28.91 9.72 -3.09
C ARG A 169 28.25 10.20 -4.39
N ARG A 170 27.02 10.73 -4.32
CA ARG A 170 26.31 11.32 -5.47
C ARG A 170 26.55 12.82 -5.62
N VAL A 171 27.17 13.46 -4.62
CA VAL A 171 27.62 14.84 -4.72
C VAL A 171 28.91 14.87 -5.54
N THR A 172 28.79 15.26 -6.81
CA THR A 172 29.95 15.44 -7.69
C THR A 172 30.58 16.82 -7.48
N TYR A 173 31.89 16.95 -7.77
CA TYR A 173 32.56 18.26 -7.81
C TYR A 173 31.84 19.25 -8.75
N GLU A 174 31.19 18.76 -9.80
CA GLU A 174 30.39 19.56 -10.71
C GLU A 174 29.14 20.15 -10.03
N ASN A 175 28.39 19.34 -9.28
CA ASN A 175 27.21 19.80 -8.55
C ASN A 175 27.59 20.78 -7.42
N ILE A 176 28.70 20.52 -6.73
CA ILE A 176 29.28 21.47 -5.76
C ILE A 176 29.68 22.77 -6.47
N GLY A 177 30.35 22.68 -7.62
CA GLY A 177 30.76 23.85 -8.41
C GLY A 177 29.58 24.70 -8.85
N ARG A 178 28.48 24.08 -9.28
CA ARG A 178 27.22 24.77 -9.63
C ARG A 178 26.61 25.47 -8.42
N ALA A 179 26.54 24.79 -7.27
CA ALA A 179 26.03 25.37 -6.03
C ALA A 179 26.89 26.55 -5.56
N LEU A 180 28.22 26.41 -5.59
CA LEU A 180 29.15 27.49 -5.24
C LEU A 180 29.08 28.67 -6.21
N THR A 181 28.88 28.42 -7.51
CA THR A 181 28.69 29.48 -8.51
C THR A 181 27.41 30.26 -8.25
N TYR A 182 26.32 29.56 -7.90
CA TYR A 182 25.06 30.20 -7.50
C TYR A 182 25.23 31.05 -6.24
N ILE A 183 25.83 30.50 -5.18
CA ILE A 183 26.14 31.22 -3.93
C ILE A 183 27.02 32.44 -4.22
N ARG A 184 28.06 32.30 -5.05
CA ARG A 184 28.97 33.40 -5.41
C ARG A 184 28.26 34.50 -6.21
N ALA A 185 27.36 34.14 -7.13
CA ALA A 185 26.57 35.10 -7.89
C ALA A 185 25.61 35.89 -6.98
N ASP A 186 25.10 35.26 -5.93
CA ASP A 186 24.23 35.87 -4.94
C ASP A 186 25.01 36.82 -4.00
N ILE A 187 26.17 36.37 -3.49
CA ILE A 187 27.11 37.21 -2.71
C ILE A 187 27.57 38.43 -3.52
N ALA A 188 27.78 38.28 -4.84
CA ALA A 188 28.17 39.40 -5.69
C ALA A 188 27.08 40.49 -5.84
N ARG A 189 25.82 40.17 -5.55
CA ARG A 189 24.69 41.13 -5.62
C ARG A 189 24.42 41.82 -4.28
N SER A 190 24.63 41.11 -3.17
CA SER A 190 24.45 41.64 -1.81
C SER A 190 25.58 41.16 -0.86
N PRO A 191 26.80 41.71 -0.97
CA PRO A 191 27.99 41.18 -0.29
C PRO A 191 27.99 41.34 1.24
N LEU A 192 27.09 42.15 1.79
CA LEU A 192 26.94 42.39 3.23
C LEU A 192 25.73 41.69 3.84
N GLU A 193 24.90 41.05 3.02
CA GLU A 193 23.72 40.34 3.47
C GLU A 193 24.16 38.91 3.83
N THR A 194 24.13 38.58 5.12
CA THR A 194 24.40 37.21 5.56
C THR A 194 23.38 36.30 4.91
N ILE A 195 23.81 35.39 4.04
CA ILE A 195 22.94 34.33 3.54
C ILE A 195 22.46 33.57 4.77
N PRO A 196 21.16 33.62 5.12
CA PRO A 196 20.66 32.92 6.28
C PRO A 196 20.87 31.44 6.01
N LEU A 197 21.81 30.82 6.72
CA LEU A 197 21.94 29.37 6.69
C LEU A 197 20.62 28.81 7.22
N PRO A 198 19.99 27.85 6.51
CA PRO A 198 18.86 27.15 7.08
C PRO A 198 19.31 26.55 8.42
N THR A 199 18.48 26.71 9.45
CA THR A 199 18.72 26.17 10.80
C THR A 199 19.19 24.71 10.68
N PRO A 200 20.26 24.31 11.39
CA PRO A 200 20.76 22.94 11.39
C PRO A 200 19.60 21.96 11.56
N VAL A 201 19.64 20.84 10.81
CA VAL A 201 18.57 19.82 10.87
C VAL A 201 18.36 19.36 12.31
N ASP A 202 19.45 19.28 13.07
CA ASP A 202 19.54 18.94 14.48
C ASP A 202 18.69 19.85 15.39
N GLU A 203 18.55 21.15 15.04
CA GLU A 203 17.70 22.12 15.76
C GLU A 203 16.24 22.12 15.24
N LYS A 204 16.00 21.63 14.03
CA LYS A 204 14.64 21.51 13.44
C LYS A 204 13.91 20.23 13.85
N VAL A 205 14.63 19.24 14.37
CA VAL A 205 14.09 17.93 14.81
C VAL A 205 14.17 17.78 16.34
N ALA A 206 14.17 18.88 17.07
CA ALA A 206 13.86 18.88 18.50
C ALA A 206 12.32 18.82 18.67
N PHE A 207 11.80 17.61 18.87
CA PHE A 207 10.49 17.39 19.49
C PHE A 207 10.68 17.21 21.00
#